data_AF-A0A0R2PLF1-F1
#
_entry.id   AF-A0A0R2PLF1-F1
#
_cell.length_a   1.000
_cell.length_b   1.000
_cell.length_c   1.000
_cell.angle_alpha   90.00
_cell.angle_beta   90.00
_cell.angle_gamma   90.00
#
_symmetry.space_group_name_H-M   'P 1'
#
loop_
_entity.id
_entity.type
_entity.pdbx_description
1 polymer ?
#
loop_
_entity_poly.entity_id
_entity_poly.type
_entity_poly.pdbx_seq_one_letter_code
_entity_poly.pdbx_strand_id
1 'polypeptide(L)'
;MQLAIQRPRADDLVAQINNAGEILVGQDTPFSAANFVLGCPAALPTSGFAAVSSGITVAAFLKTTAIAAASNAALRRMSATITALADHEGFAAHGNALRQRFE
;
A
#
# COMPACT_ATOMS: atom_id res chain seq x y z
N MET A 1 -3.60 16.95 4.21
CA MET A 1 -4.27 18.18 3.76
C MET A 1 -5.75 17.85 3.69
N GLN A 2 -6.59 18.61 4.38
CA GLN A 2 -8.04 18.47 4.24
C GLN A 2 -8.54 19.38 3.12
N LEU A 3 -9.49 18.89 2.33
CA LEU A 3 -10.15 19.64 1.26
C LEU A 3 -11.63 19.77 1.58
N ALA A 4 -12.16 21.00 1.64
CA ALA A 4 -13.60 21.22 1.75
C ALA A 4 -14.18 21.54 0.37
N ILE A 5 -15.23 20.82 -0.03
CA ILE A 5 -15.89 20.99 -1.32
C ILE A 5 -17.39 21.24 -1.17
N GLN A 6 -18.01 21.86 -2.17
CA GLN A 6 -19.45 22.10 -2.17
C GLN A 6 -20.22 20.84 -2.61
N ARG A 7 -21.36 20.58 -1.95
CA ARG A 7 -22.21 19.41 -2.20
C ARG A 7 -22.72 19.27 -3.65
N PRO A 8 -23.14 20.34 -4.38
CA PRO A 8 -23.74 20.20 -5.71
C PRO A 8 -22.84 19.55 -6.77
N ARG A 9 -21.52 19.49 -6.54
CA ARG A 9 -20.54 18.89 -7.46
C ARG A 9 -19.66 17.86 -6.76
N ALA A 10 -20.09 17.34 -5.63
CA ALA A 10 -19.27 16.49 -4.77
C ALA A 10 -18.75 15.27 -5.52
N ASP A 11 -19.65 14.53 -6.18
CA ASP A 11 -19.30 13.30 -6.87
C ASP A 11 -18.30 13.55 -8.01
N ASP A 12 -18.55 14.56 -8.84
CA ASP A 12 -17.66 14.96 -9.94
C ASP A 12 -16.27 15.40 -9.44
N LEU A 13 -16.22 16.15 -8.34
CA LEU A 13 -14.97 16.65 -7.78
C LEU A 13 -14.18 15.53 -7.10
N VAL A 14 -14.85 14.70 -6.29
CA VAL A 14 -14.23 13.55 -5.62
C VAL A 14 -13.64 12.59 -6.65
N ALA A 15 -14.32 12.36 -7.77
CA ALA A 15 -13.82 11.52 -8.86
C ALA A 15 -12.52 12.05 -9.53
N GLN A 16 -12.21 13.33 -9.38
CA GLN A 16 -11.02 13.97 -9.96
C GLN A 16 -9.88 14.16 -8.95
N ILE A 17 -10.14 14.01 -7.64
CA ILE A 17 -9.15 14.23 -6.59
C ILE A 17 -8.38 12.93 -6.34
N ASN A 18 -7.12 12.91 -6.76
CA ASN A 18 -6.21 11.78 -6.50
C ASN A 18 -5.53 11.88 -5.12
N ASN A 19 -5.23 13.10 -4.67
CA ASN A 19 -4.38 13.34 -3.50
C ASN A 19 -5.09 14.24 -2.48
N ALA A 20 -5.64 13.64 -1.44
CA ALA A 20 -6.21 14.34 -0.29
C ALA A 20 -6.01 13.51 0.98
N GLY A 21 -5.75 14.16 2.11
CA GLY A 21 -5.75 13.45 3.40
C GLY A 21 -7.18 13.10 3.83
N GLU A 22 -8.11 14.02 3.59
CA GLU A 22 -9.54 13.89 3.88
C GLU A 22 -10.30 14.92 3.04
N ILE A 23 -11.53 14.58 2.64
CA ILE A 23 -12.42 15.44 1.86
C ILE A 23 -13.71 15.68 2.65
N LEU A 24 -14.03 16.94 2.94
CA LEU A 24 -15.22 17.38 3.65
C LEU A 24 -16.26 17.88 2.65
N VAL A 25 -17.48 17.35 2.71
CA VAL A 25 -18.51 17.59 1.67
C VAL A 25 -19.67 18.44 2.19
N GLY A 26 -19.76 19.66 1.68
CA GLY A 26 -20.83 20.61 2.00
C GLY A 26 -20.57 21.40 3.28
N GLN A 27 -21.38 22.45 3.47
CA GLN A 27 -21.23 23.37 4.60
C GLN A 27 -21.60 22.74 5.95
N ASP A 28 -22.40 21.67 5.94
CA ASP A 28 -22.78 20.91 7.13
C ASP A 28 -21.67 19.94 7.62
N THR A 29 -20.49 19.97 7.01
CA THR A 29 -19.32 19.14 7.41
C THR A 29 -18.15 20.05 7.77
N PRO A 30 -18.23 20.80 8.90
CA PRO A 30 -17.14 21.65 9.33
C PRO A 30 -15.93 20.82 9.76
N PHE A 31 -14.74 21.37 9.55
CA PHE A 31 -13.45 20.79 9.97
C PHE A 31 -13.45 20.32 11.42
N SER A 32 -14.06 21.08 12.33
CA SER A 32 -14.14 20.74 13.75
C SER A 32 -14.94 19.46 14.00
N ALA A 33 -16.03 19.24 13.27
CA ALA A 33 -16.79 18.00 13.38
C ALA A 33 -15.94 16.80 12.91
N ALA A 34 -15.27 16.94 11.77
CA ALA A 34 -14.39 15.91 11.19
C ALA A 34 -13.27 15.51 12.16
N ASN A 35 -12.60 16.51 12.75
CA ASN A 35 -11.45 16.28 13.63
C ASN A 35 -11.79 15.66 14.98
N PHE A 36 -13.02 15.86 15.48
CA PHE A 36 -13.35 15.51 16.86
C PHE A 36 -14.34 14.37 16.99
N VAL A 37 -15.42 14.34 16.20
CA VAL A 37 -16.58 13.47 16.49
C VAL A 37 -17.06 12.67 15.29
N LEU A 38 -16.81 13.12 14.06
CA LEU A 38 -17.30 12.45 12.85
C LEU A 38 -16.69 11.05 12.66
N GLY A 39 -15.56 10.77 13.31
CA GLY A 39 -14.91 9.46 13.37
C GLY A 39 -13.80 9.24 12.35
N CYS A 40 -13.59 10.21 11.45
CA CYS A 40 -12.47 10.21 10.53
C CYS A 40 -11.16 10.57 11.25
N PRO A 41 -10.01 10.03 10.80
CA PRO A 41 -8.74 10.29 11.46
C PRO A 41 -8.27 11.74 11.24
N ALA A 42 -8.00 12.46 12.33
CA ALA A 42 -7.45 13.82 12.27
C ALA A 42 -5.94 13.87 12.02
N ALA A 43 -5.23 12.76 12.22
CA ALA A 43 -3.80 12.64 11.94
C ALA A 43 -3.59 12.35 10.43
N LEU A 44 -3.42 13.44 9.68
CA LEU A 44 -3.39 13.43 8.21
C LEU A 44 -2.01 13.81 7.65
N PRO A 45 -1.66 13.34 6.44
CA PRO A 45 -0.41 13.71 5.78
C PRO A 45 -0.38 15.21 5.43
N THR A 46 0.72 15.89 5.74
CA THR A 46 0.96 17.32 5.43
C THR A 46 2.05 17.47 4.36
N SER A 47 2.42 18.69 3.98
CA SER A 47 3.57 18.96 3.09
C SER A 47 3.61 18.14 1.78
N GLY A 48 2.46 17.89 1.15
CA GLY A 48 2.35 17.13 -0.10
C GLY A 48 2.33 15.61 0.05
N PHE A 49 2.50 15.06 1.26
CA PHE A 49 2.56 13.61 1.49
C PHE A 49 1.25 12.86 1.23
N ALA A 50 0.14 13.57 0.98
CA ALA A 50 -1.10 12.94 0.50
C ALA A 50 -0.90 12.21 -0.85
N ALA A 51 0.19 12.48 -1.58
CA ALA A 51 0.56 11.76 -2.79
C ALA A 51 1.10 10.34 -2.55
N VAL A 52 1.58 10.04 -1.34
CA VAL A 52 2.28 8.78 -1.03
C VAL A 52 1.89 8.17 0.32
N SER A 53 1.01 8.81 1.08
CA SER A 53 0.62 8.40 2.42
C SER A 53 -0.84 8.75 2.71
N SER A 54 -1.46 7.96 3.58
CA SER A 54 -2.83 8.14 4.04
C SER A 54 -2.86 8.73 5.45
N GLY A 55 -4.06 9.14 5.91
CA GLY A 55 -4.28 9.39 7.33
C GLY A 55 -4.02 8.15 8.19
N ILE A 56 -3.73 8.34 9.48
CA ILE A 56 -3.47 7.23 10.41
C ILE A 56 -4.77 6.44 10.61
N THR A 57 -4.79 5.19 10.12
CA THR A 57 -5.85 4.22 10.37
C THR A 57 -5.31 3.05 11.20
N VAL A 58 -6.16 2.08 11.53
CA VAL A 58 -5.74 0.83 12.21
C VAL A 58 -4.59 0.14 11.45
N ALA A 59 -4.54 0.26 10.12
CA ALA A 59 -3.47 -0.32 9.32
C ALA A 59 -2.07 0.20 9.70
N ALA A 60 -1.95 1.43 10.21
CA ALA A 60 -0.68 1.98 10.69
C ALA A 60 -0.13 1.26 11.94
N PHE A 61 -0.98 0.50 12.64
CA PHE A 61 -0.63 -0.26 13.84
C PHE A 61 -0.56 -1.77 13.58
N LEU A 62 -0.85 -2.21 12.35
CA LEU A 62 -0.74 -3.61 11.95
C LEU A 62 0.58 -3.85 11.22
N LYS A 63 1.02 -5.12 11.23
CA LYS A 63 2.12 -5.60 10.39
C LYS A 63 1.59 -6.71 9.48
N THR A 64 1.98 -6.67 8.21
CA THR A 64 1.65 -7.72 7.24
C THR A 64 2.84 -8.66 7.07
N THR A 65 2.59 -9.97 7.21
CA THR A 65 3.60 -11.01 7.00
C THR A 65 3.15 -11.93 5.89
N ALA A 66 3.98 -12.10 4.85
CA ALA A 66 3.74 -13.09 3.81
C ALA A 66 4.21 -14.47 4.28
N ILE A 67 3.40 -15.50 4.02
CA ILE A 67 3.75 -16.91 4.27
C ILE A 67 3.75 -17.62 2.92
N ALA A 68 4.85 -18.31 2.60
CA ALA A 68 5.01 -19.05 1.36
C ALA A 68 5.43 -20.49 1.62
N ALA A 69 4.86 -21.42 0.85
CA ALA A 69 5.24 -22.83 0.85
C ALA A 69 5.23 -23.35 -0.59
N ALA A 70 6.16 -24.25 -0.91
CA ALA A 70 6.27 -24.87 -2.23
C ALA A 70 6.42 -26.38 -2.09
N SER A 71 5.72 -27.14 -2.94
CA SER A 71 5.96 -28.57 -3.07
C SER A 71 7.27 -28.83 -3.81
N ASN A 72 7.86 -30.01 -3.62
CA ASN A 72 9.06 -30.41 -4.35
C ASN A 72 8.86 -30.32 -5.87
N ALA A 73 7.70 -30.74 -6.37
CA ALA A 73 7.35 -30.66 -7.79
C ALA A 73 7.30 -29.21 -8.31
N ALA A 74 6.73 -28.28 -7.53
CA ALA A 74 6.74 -26.86 -7.88
C ALA A 74 8.17 -26.31 -7.92
N LEU A 75 8.98 -26.62 -6.91
CA LEU A 75 10.37 -26.17 -6.82
C LEU A 75 11.23 -26.71 -7.98
N ARG A 76 11.01 -27.97 -8.41
CA ARG A 76 11.66 -28.54 -9.60
C ARG A 76 11.32 -27.76 -10.86
N ARG A 77 10.04 -27.38 -11.06
CA ARG A 77 9.62 -26.58 -12.23
C ARG A 77 10.25 -25.19 -12.25
N MET A 78 10.48 -24.58 -11.09
CA MET A 78 11.08 -23.25 -10.97
C MET A 78 12.62 -23.26 -10.98
N SER A 79 13.25 -24.42 -10.76
CA SER A 79 14.70 -24.53 -10.53
C SER A 79 15.54 -23.92 -11.65
N ALA A 80 15.18 -24.19 -12.91
CA ALA A 80 15.91 -23.66 -14.07
C ALA A 80 15.85 -22.13 -14.13
N THR A 81 14.67 -21.54 -13.93
CA THR A 81 14.48 -20.08 -13.91
C THR A 81 15.24 -19.43 -12.76
N ILE A 82 15.15 -19.98 -11.56
CA ILE A 82 15.85 -19.45 -10.38
C ILE A 82 17.36 -19.50 -10.59
N THR A 83 17.88 -20.62 -11.11
CA THR A 83 19.33 -20.78 -11.34
C THR A 83 19.83 -19.82 -12.41
N ALA A 84 19.10 -19.67 -13.52
CA ALA A 84 19.46 -18.75 -14.60
C ALA A 84 19.50 -17.28 -14.13
N LEU A 85 18.52 -16.86 -13.31
CA LEU A 85 18.51 -15.53 -12.72
C LEU A 85 19.68 -15.35 -11.73
N ALA A 86 19.93 -16.34 -10.87
CA ALA A 86 21.03 -16.29 -9.92
C ALA A 86 22.40 -16.19 -10.61
N ASP A 87 22.58 -16.88 -11.74
CA ASP A 87 23.81 -16.80 -12.53
C ASP A 87 23.96 -15.45 -13.23
N HIS A 88 22.87 -14.91 -13.78
CA HIS A 88 22.87 -13.58 -14.40
C HIS A 88 23.17 -12.46 -13.41
N GLU A 89 22.63 -12.55 -12.19
CA GLU A 89 22.82 -11.56 -11.12
C GLU A 89 24.13 -11.74 -10.35
N GLY A 90 24.87 -12.85 -10.58
CA GLY A 90 26.12 -13.15 -9.87
C GLY A 90 25.91 -13.65 -8.43
N PHE A 91 24.73 -14.15 -8.08
CA PHE A 91 24.38 -14.63 -6.75
C PHE A 91 24.52 -16.15 -6.62
N ALA A 92 25.77 -16.63 -6.66
CA ALA A 92 26.09 -18.06 -6.66
C ALA A 92 25.40 -18.85 -5.52
N ALA A 93 25.28 -18.28 -4.31
CA ALA A 93 24.62 -18.93 -3.18
C ALA A 93 23.11 -19.22 -3.44
N HIS A 94 22.41 -18.33 -4.14
CA HIS A 94 20.99 -18.50 -4.46
C HIS A 94 20.80 -19.65 -5.47
N GLY A 95 21.65 -19.72 -6.51
CA GLY A 95 21.63 -20.83 -7.47
C GLY A 95 22.02 -22.16 -6.81
N ASN A 96 23.04 -22.14 -5.95
CA ASN A 96 23.52 -23.35 -5.26
C ASN A 96 22.47 -23.94 -4.32
N ALA A 97 21.61 -23.11 -3.70
CA ALA A 97 20.51 -23.60 -2.88
C ALA A 97 19.51 -24.49 -3.66
N LEU A 98 19.41 -24.31 -4.98
CA LEU A 98 18.60 -25.15 -5.86
C LEU A 98 19.40 -26.34 -6.39
N ARG A 99 20.65 -26.11 -6.86
CA ARG A 99 21.52 -27.17 -7.39
C ARG A 99 21.74 -28.27 -6.37
N GLN A 100 22.18 -27.93 -5.16
CA GLN A 100 22.44 -28.91 -4.09
C GLN A 100 21.18 -29.66 -3.61
N ARG A 101 19.99 -29.13 -3.90
CA ARG A 101 18.73 -29.76 -3.51
C ARG A 101 18.27 -30.83 -4.51
N PHE A 102 18.76 -30.79 -5.74
CA PHE A 102 18.33 -31.65 -6.84
C PHE A 102 19.47 -32.36 -7.58
N GLU A 103 20.73 -32.15 -7.16
CA GLU A 103 21.88 -33.01 -7.46
C GLU A 103 21.60 -34.49 -7.16
#